data_AF-A0A5K1EIL7-F1
#
_entry.id   AF-A0A5K1EIL7-F1
#
_cell.length_a   1.000
_cell.length_b   1.000
_cell.length_c   1.000
_cell.angle_alpha   90.00
_cell.angle_beta   90.00
_cell.angle_gamma   90.00
#
_symmetry.space_group_name_H-M   'P 1'
#
loop_
_entity.id
_entity.type
_entity.pdbx_description
1 polymer ?
#
loop_
_entity_poly.entity_id
_entity_poly.type
_entity_poly.pdbx_seq_one_letter_code
_entity_poly.pdbx_strand_id
1 'polypeptide(L)'
;VSLEALYNGTSKKLSLSRNVLCPKCKGKGSKSGASGRCSGCQGSGMKVSIRQLGPGMIQQMQHVCPECRGSGEVISDKDKCGQCKGEKVVQEKKVLEVHVDKGMQHGQKIVFQGEADEASDTVTGDIVFVLQLKEHSKFKRKFDDLVVEHIEHMRT
;
A
#
# COMPACT_ATOMS: atom_id res chain seq x y z
N VAL A 1 11.31 -18.38 0.63
CA VAL A 1 10.93 -19.62 1.37
C VAL A 1 11.92 -20.69 0.96
N SER A 2 12.48 -21.48 1.88
CA SER A 2 13.43 -22.54 1.53
C SER A 2 12.71 -23.81 1.02
N LEU A 3 13.43 -24.72 0.38
CA LEU A 3 12.83 -25.97 -0.15
C LEU A 3 12.25 -26.84 0.97
N GLU A 4 12.93 -26.93 2.11
CA GLU A 4 12.49 -27.74 3.26
C GLU A 4 11.20 -27.18 3.86
N ALA A 5 11.05 -25.86 3.87
CA ALA A 5 9.84 -25.18 4.33
C ALA A 5 8.65 -25.42 3.38
N LEU A 6 8.89 -25.55 2.08
CA LEU A 6 7.84 -25.96 1.11
C LEU A 6 7.50 -27.44 1.21
N TYR A 7 8.45 -28.28 1.60
CA TYR A 7 8.21 -29.71 1.78
C TYR A 7 7.37 -30.00 3.03
N ASN A 8 7.73 -29.38 4.16
CA ASN A 8 7.05 -29.59 5.44
C ASN A 8 5.80 -28.72 5.62
N GLY A 9 5.66 -27.64 4.84
CA GLY A 9 4.69 -26.59 5.09
C GLY A 9 5.12 -25.71 6.26
N THR A 10 4.75 -24.43 6.23
CA THR A 10 5.10 -23.49 7.30
C THR A 10 4.10 -22.35 7.37
N SER A 11 3.88 -21.78 8.55
CA SER A 11 3.20 -20.49 8.69
C SER A 11 4.20 -19.41 9.09
N LYS A 12 4.08 -18.23 8.49
CA LYS A 12 4.93 -17.08 8.78
C LYS A 12 4.08 -15.88 9.16
N LYS A 13 4.40 -15.27 10.30
CA LYS A 13 3.78 -14.02 10.75
C LYS A 13 4.57 -12.84 10.20
N LEU A 14 3.90 -11.97 9.45
CA LEU A 14 4.46 -10.75 8.88
C LEU A 14 3.74 -9.55 9.47
N SER A 15 4.48 -8.61 10.05
CA SER A 15 3.94 -7.33 10.47
C SER A 15 3.97 -6.34 9.31
N LEU A 16 2.84 -5.71 9.05
CA LEU A 16 2.69 -4.64 8.08
C LEU A 16 2.05 -3.43 8.73
N SER A 17 2.45 -2.25 8.28
CA SER A 17 1.78 -1.00 8.60
C SER A 17 0.92 -0.59 7.41
N ARG A 18 -0.38 -0.44 7.62
CA ARG A 18 -1.32 0.05 6.61
C ARG A 18 -2.04 1.30 7.11
N ASN A 19 -2.53 2.12 6.20
CA ASN A 19 -3.44 3.20 6.50
C ASN A 19 -4.86 2.65 6.59
N VAL A 20 -5.57 2.98 7.66
CA VAL A 20 -6.99 2.68 7.82
C VAL A 20 -7.78 3.96 8.02
N LEU A 21 -9.06 3.96 7.66
CA LEU A 21 -9.94 5.08 7.95
C LEU A 21 -9.95 5.35 9.46
N CYS A 22 -9.82 6.61 9.83
CA CYS A 22 -9.74 6.98 11.24
C CYS A 22 -10.99 6.51 11.98
N PRO A 23 -10.88 5.62 12.99
CA PRO A 23 -12.05 5.00 13.62
C PRO A 23 -12.92 6.01 14.36
N LYS A 24 -12.33 7.11 14.85
CA LYS A 24 -13.05 8.18 15.56
C LYS A 24 -13.90 9.05 14.65
N CYS A 25 -13.41 9.40 13.46
CA CYS A 25 -14.12 10.30 12.55
C CYS A 25 -14.66 9.62 11.29
N LYS A 26 -14.43 8.30 11.15
CA LYS A 26 -14.86 7.47 10.01
C LYS A 26 -14.49 8.09 8.66
N GLY A 27 -13.25 8.58 8.53
CA GLY A 27 -12.78 9.21 7.29
C GLY A 27 -13.21 10.66 7.07
N LYS A 28 -13.94 11.30 7.99
CA LYS A 28 -14.35 12.71 7.82
C LYS A 28 -13.24 13.72 8.12
N GLY A 29 -12.29 13.36 8.99
CA GLY A 29 -11.19 14.24 9.40
C GLY A 29 -11.54 15.26 10.49
N SER A 30 -12.83 15.50 10.76
CA SER A 30 -13.32 16.41 11.80
C SER A 30 -14.05 15.68 12.93
N LYS A 31 -14.20 16.33 14.09
CA LYS A 31 -14.95 15.80 15.24
C LYS A 31 -16.45 15.92 15.02
N SER A 32 -16.91 17.07 14.52
CA SER A 32 -18.32 17.32 14.22
C SER A 32 -18.80 16.63 12.92
N GLY A 33 -17.85 16.26 12.05
CA GLY A 33 -18.15 15.81 10.70
C GLY A 33 -18.38 16.95 9.69
N ALA A 34 -18.28 18.20 10.12
CA ALA A 34 -18.30 19.35 9.23
C ALA A 34 -16.94 19.57 8.57
N SER A 35 -16.96 19.94 7.29
CA SER A 35 -15.83 20.43 6.52
C SER A 35 -16.21 21.78 5.92
N GLY A 36 -15.30 22.75 5.97
CA GLY A 36 -15.49 24.05 5.34
C GLY A 36 -14.99 24.02 3.91
N ARG A 37 -15.62 24.76 2.99
CA ARG A 37 -15.08 24.95 1.64
C ARG A 37 -13.77 25.73 1.73
N CYS A 38 -12.72 25.27 1.05
CA CYS A 38 -11.44 25.97 1.01
C CYS A 38 -11.63 27.35 0.35
N SER A 39 -11.31 28.42 1.05
CA SER A 39 -11.41 29.80 0.54
C SER A 39 -10.43 30.06 -0.61
N GLY A 40 -9.18 29.57 -0.50
CA GLY A 40 -8.15 29.80 -1.51
C GLY A 40 -8.44 29.18 -2.89
N CYS A 41 -9.10 28.02 -2.96
CA CYS A 41 -9.45 27.37 -4.22
C CYS A 41 -10.96 27.32 -4.49
N GLN A 42 -11.77 27.92 -3.61
CA GLN A 42 -13.23 27.84 -3.66
C GLN A 42 -13.72 26.40 -3.89
N GLY A 43 -13.17 25.41 -3.19
CA GLY A 43 -13.60 24.01 -3.31
C GLY A 43 -13.05 23.22 -4.51
N SER A 44 -12.27 23.83 -5.41
CA SER A 44 -11.77 23.12 -6.60
C SER A 44 -10.58 22.19 -6.32
N GLY A 45 -9.92 22.35 -5.17
CA GLY A 45 -8.67 21.65 -4.83
C GLY A 45 -7.43 22.16 -5.61
N MET A 46 -7.61 22.99 -6.63
CA MET A 46 -6.54 23.46 -7.51
C MET A 46 -6.53 24.99 -7.63
N LYS A 47 -5.34 25.58 -7.70
CA LYS A 47 -5.14 27.01 -8.01
C LYS A 47 -4.53 27.15 -9.40
N VAL A 48 -5.03 28.10 -10.18
CA VAL A 48 -4.47 28.46 -11.49
C VAL A 48 -3.50 29.61 -11.28
N SER A 49 -2.22 29.42 -11.62
CA SER A 49 -1.23 30.49 -11.72
C SER A 49 -1.08 30.90 -13.18
N ILE A 50 -1.06 32.20 -13.45
CA ILE A 50 -0.86 32.73 -14.80
C ILE A 50 0.56 33.28 -14.85
N ARG A 51 1.39 32.71 -15.71
CA ARG A 51 2.76 33.18 -15.98
C ARG A 51 2.81 33.79 -17.37
N GLN A 52 3.17 35.07 -17.45
CA GLN A 52 3.38 35.75 -18.73
C GLN A 52 4.77 35.40 -19.26
N LEU A 53 4.84 34.82 -20.47
CA LEU A 53 6.09 34.42 -21.13
C LEU A 53 6.56 35.45 -22.17
N GLY A 54 5.66 36.31 -22.63
CA GLY A 54 5.96 37.39 -23.57
C GLY A 54 4.72 38.19 -23.98
N PRO A 55 4.84 39.13 -24.93
CA PRO A 55 3.70 39.86 -25.49
C PRO A 55 2.69 38.88 -26.10
N GLY A 56 1.45 38.89 -25.61
CA GLY A 56 0.37 38.01 -26.09
C GLY A 56 0.47 36.53 -25.69
N MET A 57 1.54 36.11 -24.99
CA MET A 57 1.74 34.72 -24.58
C MET A 57 1.60 34.57 -23.06
N ILE A 58 0.48 33.99 -22.64
CA ILE A 58 0.20 33.61 -21.25
C ILE A 58 0.24 32.09 -21.12
N GLN A 59 0.89 31.60 -20.06
CA GLN A 59 0.87 30.21 -19.67
C GLN A 59 0.03 30.08 -18.40
N GLN A 60 -1.03 29.29 -18.46
CA GLN A 60 -1.81 28.92 -17.28
C GLN A 60 -1.25 27.61 -16.72
N MET A 61 -0.75 27.64 -15.49
CA MET A 61 -0.29 26.45 -14.78
C MET A 61 -1.24 26.14 -13.64
N GLN A 62 -1.79 24.92 -13.64
CA GLN A 62 -2.59 24.44 -12.51
C GLN A 62 -1.67 23.78 -11.49
N HIS A 63 -1.82 24.17 -10.24
CA HIS A 63 -1.11 23.55 -9.11
C HIS A 63 -2.10 23.16 -8.03
N VAL A 64 -1.75 22.14 -7.26
CA VAL A 64 -2.53 21.72 -6.08
C VAL A 64 -2.63 22.89 -5.11
N CYS A 65 -3.83 23.18 -4.62
CA CYS A 65 -4.04 24.27 -3.68
C CYS A 65 -3.27 23.99 -2.38
N PRO A 66 -2.34 24.86 -1.93
CA PRO A 66 -1.51 24.61 -0.76
C PRO A 66 -2.30 24.63 0.56
N GLU A 67 -3.44 25.33 0.59
CA GLU A 67 -4.29 25.47 1.79
C GLU A 67 -5.07 24.19 2.11
N CYS A 68 -5.63 23.53 1.09
CA CYS A 68 -6.41 22.29 1.26
C CYS A 68 -5.68 21.03 0.77
N ARG A 69 -4.46 21.18 0.24
CA ARG A 69 -3.64 20.10 -0.34
C ARG A 69 -4.40 19.24 -1.37
N GLY A 70 -5.29 19.85 -2.15
CA GLY A 70 -6.06 19.15 -3.17
C GLY A 70 -7.43 18.65 -2.72
N SER A 71 -7.74 18.66 -1.42
CA SER A 71 -9.03 18.16 -0.93
C SER A 71 -10.22 19.07 -1.24
N GLY A 72 -9.99 20.34 -1.57
CA GLY A 72 -11.05 21.34 -1.77
C GLY A 72 -11.72 21.79 -0.45
N GLU A 73 -11.43 21.12 0.66
CA GLU A 73 -12.03 21.36 1.96
C GLU A 73 -10.97 21.76 2.99
N VAL A 74 -11.38 22.55 3.97
CA VAL A 74 -10.54 22.94 5.11
C VAL A 74 -11.33 22.69 6.39
N ILE A 75 -10.70 21.97 7.32
CA ILE A 75 -11.25 21.70 8.64
C ILE A 75 -10.65 22.69 9.61
N SER A 76 -11.50 23.40 10.35
CA SER A 76 -11.05 24.36 11.37
C SER A 76 -10.20 23.65 12.45
N ASP A 77 -9.14 24.30 12.94
CA ASP A 77 -8.21 23.65 13.88
C ASP A 77 -8.89 23.14 15.17
N LYS A 78 -9.95 23.82 15.62
CA LYS A 78 -10.73 23.42 16.80
C LYS A 78 -11.48 22.11 16.56
N ASP A 79 -11.93 21.88 15.33
CA ASP A 79 -12.76 20.76 14.92
C ASP A 79 -11.97 19.62 14.26
N LYS A 80 -10.66 19.79 14.03
CA LYS A 80 -9.80 18.69 13.56
C LYS A 80 -9.90 17.50 14.50
N CYS A 81 -10.05 16.31 13.94
CA CYS A 81 -10.04 15.07 14.72
C CYS A 81 -8.70 14.95 15.46
N GLY A 82 -8.71 14.73 16.77
CA GLY A 82 -7.47 14.63 17.55
C GLY A 82 -6.60 13.42 17.17
N GLN A 83 -7.17 12.37 16.56
CA GLN A 83 -6.45 11.15 16.22
C GLN A 83 -5.78 11.23 14.85
N CYS A 84 -6.51 11.59 13.79
CA CYS A 84 -5.93 11.73 12.45
C CYS A 84 -5.46 13.15 12.11
N LYS A 85 -5.73 14.13 12.99
CA LYS A 85 -5.35 15.54 12.83
C LYS A 85 -5.83 16.19 11.52
N GLY A 86 -6.96 15.71 10.98
CA GLY A 86 -7.51 16.16 9.70
C GLY A 86 -7.14 15.30 8.48
N GLU A 87 -6.22 14.35 8.61
CA GLU A 87 -5.74 13.51 7.49
C GLU A 87 -6.71 12.38 7.09
N LYS A 88 -7.86 12.24 7.78
CA LYS A 88 -8.92 11.24 7.56
C LYS A 88 -8.53 9.77 7.82
N VAL A 89 -7.24 9.42 7.72
CA VAL A 89 -6.68 8.08 7.94
C VAL A 89 -5.72 8.04 9.13
N VAL A 90 -5.44 6.84 9.64
CA VAL A 90 -4.46 6.57 10.70
C VAL A 90 -3.63 5.33 10.34
N GLN A 91 -2.36 5.30 10.72
CA GLN A 91 -1.55 4.09 10.56
C GLN A 91 -1.91 3.03 11.59
N GLU A 92 -2.23 1.84 11.10
CA GLU A 92 -2.47 0.62 11.89
C GLU A 92 -1.36 -0.39 11.60
N LYS A 93 -0.77 -0.97 12.66
CA LYS A 93 0.14 -2.12 12.54
C LYS A 93 -0.67 -3.40 12.68
N LYS A 94 -0.68 -4.22 11.64
CA LYS A 94 -1.37 -5.52 11.61
C LYS A 94 -0.38 -6.64 11.38
N VAL A 95 -0.59 -7.77 12.03
CA VAL A 95 0.19 -8.99 11.81
C VAL A 95 -0.65 -9.95 10.97
N LEU A 96 -0.19 -10.25 9.76
CA LEU A 96 -0.79 -11.26 8.90
C LEU A 96 -0.03 -12.58 9.04
N GLU A 97 -0.78 -13.66 9.24
CA GLU A 97 -0.21 -15.01 9.23
C GLU A 97 -0.38 -15.61 7.83
N VAL A 98 0.74 -15.74 7.13
CA VAL A 98 0.81 -16.31 5.79
C VAL A 98 1.07 -17.80 5.93
N HIS A 99 0.09 -18.61 5.52
CA HIS A 99 0.22 -20.06 5.43
C HIS A 99 0.85 -20.44 4.11
N VAL A 100 1.94 -21.20 4.18
CA VAL A 100 2.61 -21.78 3.02
C VAL A 100 2.37 -23.28 3.06
N ASP A 101 1.47 -23.72 2.19
CA ASP A 101 1.11 -25.12 2.07
C ASP A 101 2.23 -25.95 1.45
N LYS A 102 2.17 -27.25 1.73
CA LYS A 102 3.12 -28.22 1.18
C LYS A 102 3.03 -28.23 -0.34
N GLY A 103 4.19 -28.19 -1.00
CA GLY A 103 4.26 -28.26 -2.46
C GLY A 103 3.90 -26.98 -3.20
N MET A 104 3.58 -25.87 -2.52
CA MET A 104 3.34 -24.58 -3.19
C MET A 104 4.49 -24.22 -4.15
N GLN A 105 4.14 -23.64 -5.29
CA GLN A 105 5.07 -23.36 -6.37
C GLN A 105 5.71 -21.98 -6.25
N HIS A 106 6.88 -21.82 -6.86
CA HIS A 106 7.48 -20.50 -7.01
C HIS A 106 6.58 -19.58 -7.83
N GLY A 107 6.37 -18.35 -7.37
CA GLY A 107 5.50 -17.37 -8.01
C GLY A 107 4.03 -17.49 -7.63
N GLN A 108 3.64 -18.52 -6.87
CA GLN A 108 2.26 -18.67 -6.41
C GLN A 108 1.86 -17.50 -5.50
N LYS A 109 0.62 -17.03 -5.68
CA LYS A 109 0.07 -15.85 -5.01
C LYS A 109 -0.81 -16.26 -3.83
N ILE A 110 -0.64 -15.60 -2.70
CA ILE A 110 -1.52 -15.69 -1.53
C ILE A 110 -2.16 -14.31 -1.37
N VAL A 111 -3.47 -14.24 -1.49
CA VAL A 111 -4.21 -12.97 -1.53
C VAL A 111 -4.96 -12.76 -0.22
N PHE A 112 -4.74 -11.62 0.42
CA PHE A 112 -5.50 -11.14 1.56
C PHE A 112 -6.40 -10.00 1.08
N GLN A 113 -7.70 -10.30 1.00
CA GLN A 113 -8.68 -9.37 0.43
C GLN A 113 -8.97 -8.22 1.38
N GLY A 114 -9.00 -6.98 0.86
CA GLY A 114 -9.34 -5.78 1.64
C GLY A 114 -8.34 -5.44 2.75
N GLU A 115 -7.12 -5.97 2.67
CA GLU A 115 -6.07 -5.73 3.67
C GLU A 115 -5.08 -4.61 3.28
N ALA A 116 -5.22 -4.02 2.08
CA ALA A 116 -4.37 -2.92 1.65
C ALA A 116 -4.69 -1.60 2.37
N ASP A 117 -4.05 -0.52 1.94
CA ASP A 117 -4.31 0.82 2.45
C ASP A 117 -5.75 1.27 2.12
N GLU A 118 -6.42 1.81 3.13
CA GLU A 118 -7.71 2.48 2.99
C GLU A 118 -7.50 3.98 2.80
N ALA A 119 -8.33 4.59 1.96
CA ALA A 119 -8.44 6.03 1.87
C ALA A 119 -9.91 6.44 1.80
N SER A 120 -10.18 7.71 2.12
CA SER A 120 -11.51 8.27 1.91
C SER A 120 -11.81 8.25 0.41
N ASP A 121 -13.03 7.82 0.06
CA ASP A 121 -13.53 7.81 -1.31
C ASP A 121 -12.92 6.76 -2.24
N THR A 122 -12.19 5.77 -1.71
CA THR A 122 -11.68 4.62 -2.47
C THR A 122 -12.03 3.29 -1.80
N VAL A 123 -12.15 2.24 -2.62
CA VAL A 123 -12.33 0.87 -2.14
C VAL A 123 -10.97 0.32 -1.73
N THR A 124 -10.90 -0.35 -0.58
CA THR A 124 -9.68 -1.00 -0.10
C THR A 124 -9.23 -2.09 -1.06
N GLY A 125 -7.95 -2.06 -1.43
CA GLY A 125 -7.34 -3.08 -2.28
C GLY A 125 -6.93 -4.33 -1.50
N ASP A 126 -6.27 -5.23 -2.21
CA ASP A 126 -5.80 -6.50 -1.67
C ASP A 126 -4.28 -6.48 -1.45
N ILE A 127 -3.82 -7.26 -0.47
CA ILE A 127 -2.39 -7.56 -0.30
C ILE A 127 -2.11 -8.91 -0.95
N VAL A 128 -1.19 -8.91 -1.91
CA VAL A 128 -0.78 -10.12 -2.65
C VAL A 128 0.63 -10.49 -2.25
N PHE A 129 0.79 -11.57 -1.49
CA PHE A 129 2.10 -12.17 -1.24
C PHE A 129 2.47 -13.09 -2.39
N VAL A 130 3.67 -12.92 -2.93
CA VAL A 130 4.22 -13.79 -3.98
C VAL A 130 5.28 -14.69 -3.37
N LEU A 131 5.09 -16.00 -3.52
CA LEU A 131 6.02 -16.97 -2.97
C LEU A 131 7.31 -17.01 -3.77
N GLN A 132 8.40 -16.53 -3.16
CA GLN A 132 9.73 -16.66 -3.74
C GLN A 132 10.46 -17.87 -3.14
N LEU A 133 10.82 -18.83 -4.00
CA LEU A 133 11.64 -19.97 -3.61
C LEU A 133 13.09 -19.48 -3.49
N LYS A 134 13.72 -19.75 -2.35
CA LYS A 134 15.14 -19.50 -2.15
C LYS A 134 15.92 -20.62 -2.84
N GLU A 135 16.96 -20.26 -3.59
CA GLU A 135 17.87 -21.23 -4.18
C GLU A 135 18.50 -22.12 -3.11
N HIS A 136 18.59 -23.42 -3.40
CA HIS A 136 19.20 -24.40 -2.51
C HIS A 136 20.53 -24.85 -3.10
N SER A 137 21.52 -25.06 -2.24
CA SER A 137 22.91 -25.39 -2.61
C SER A 137 23.14 -26.75 -3.27
N LYS A 138 22.11 -27.59 -3.40
CA LYS A 138 22.25 -29.00 -3.81
C LYS A 138 21.12 -29.41 -4.75
N PHE A 139 19.90 -29.00 -4.41
CA PHE A 139 18.70 -29.35 -5.17
C PHE A 139 18.23 -28.16 -5.99
N LYS A 140 17.91 -28.41 -7.26
CA LYS A 140 17.16 -27.49 -8.11
C LYS A 140 15.77 -28.07 -8.32
N ARG A 141 14.75 -27.40 -7.79
CA ARG A 141 13.36 -27.80 -7.97
C ARG A 141 12.90 -27.50 -9.40
N LYS A 142 12.31 -28.48 -10.07
CA LYS A 142 11.60 -28.35 -11.34
C LYS A 142 10.20 -28.94 -11.16
N PHE A 143 9.20 -28.08 -11.05
CA PHE A 143 7.83 -28.49 -10.72
C PHE A 143 7.78 -29.36 -9.45
N ASP A 144 7.43 -30.64 -9.60
CA ASP A 144 7.30 -31.59 -8.50
C ASP A 144 8.58 -32.44 -8.30
N ASP A 145 9.59 -32.23 -9.16
CA ASP A 145 10.87 -32.94 -9.09
C ASP A 145 11.97 -32.10 -8.44
N LEU A 146 12.95 -32.79 -7.84
CA LEU A 146 14.21 -32.23 -7.37
C LEU A 146 15.37 -32.78 -8.20
N VAL A 147 16.09 -31.90 -8.89
CA VAL A 147 17.26 -32.24 -9.70
C VAL A 147 18.52 -31.98 -8.89
N VAL A 148 19.44 -32.95 -8.89
CA VAL A 148 20.78 -32.83 -8.34
C VAL A 148 21.78 -33.14 -9.45
N GLU A 149 22.80 -32.30 -9.59
CA GLU A 149 23.95 -32.61 -10.42
C GLU A 149 25.01 -33.26 -9.54
N HIS A 150 25.37 -34.51 -9.87
CA HIS A 150 26.41 -35.25 -9.21
C HIS A 150 27.53 -35.54 -10.21
N ILE A 151 28.76 -35.11 -9.90
CA ILE A 151 29.94 -35.40 -10.71
C ILE A 151 30.58 -36.66 -10.13
N GLU A 152 30.54 -37.76 -10.88
CA GLU A 152 31.26 -38.99 -10.54
C GLU A 152 32.60 -39.04 -11.27
N HIS A 153 33.67 -39.36 -10.53
CA HIS A 153 34.98 -39.62 -11.11
C HIS A 153 35.14 -41.12 -11.35
N MET A 154 35.24 -41.52 -12.62
CA MET A 154 35.61 -42.88 -12.98
C MET A 154 37.06 -43.15 -12.57
N ARG A 155 37.26 -44.13 -11.69
CA ARG A 155 38.60 -44.65 -11.38
C ARG A 155 38.96 -45.69 -12.45
N THR A 156 40.05 -45.42 -13.18
CA THR A 156 40.73 -46.37 -14.10
C THR A 156 41.64 -47.29 -13.35
#